data_AF-B5LMK2-F1
#
_entry.id   AF-B5LMK2-F1
#
_cell.length_a   1.000
_cell.length_b   1.000
_cell.length_c   1.000
_cell.angle_alpha   90.00
_cell.angle_beta   90.00
_cell.angle_gamma   90.00
#
_symmetry.space_group_name_H-M   'P 1'
#
loop_
_entity.id
_entity.type
_entity.pdbx_description
1 polymer ?
#
loop_
_entity_poly.entity_id
_entity_poly.type
_entity_poly.pdbx_seq_one_letter_code
_entity_poly.pdbx_strand_id
1 'polypeptide(L)'
;DLVQWIWGGFSVDNATLTRFFTFHFILPFIIAGASMIHLLFLHQTGSSNPIGLNSNPDKIPFHSYYSYKDAFGFAILLALLTALSTFAPNILGDPDNFIPANPLVTPPHIKPEWYFLFAYAILRSIPNKLGGV
;
A
#
# COMPACT_ATOMS: atom_id res chain seq x y z
N ASP A 1 12.67 -9.95 -22.68
CA ASP A 1 11.68 -11.04 -22.54
C ASP A 1 10.72 -10.84 -21.38
N LEU A 2 11.17 -10.82 -20.11
CA LEU A 2 10.27 -10.66 -18.96
C LEU A 2 9.37 -9.42 -19.04
N VAL A 3 9.91 -8.26 -19.41
CA VAL A 3 9.15 -7.01 -19.52
C VAL A 3 8.04 -7.10 -20.57
N GLN A 4 8.34 -7.61 -21.77
CA GLN A 4 7.34 -7.82 -22.82
C GLN A 4 6.31 -8.87 -22.42
N TRP A 5 6.72 -9.90 -21.68
CA TRP A 5 5.80 -10.89 -21.12
C TRP A 5 4.84 -10.27 -20.09
N ILE A 6 5.29 -9.33 -19.25
CA ILE A 6 4.42 -8.59 -18.33
C ILE A 6 3.45 -7.71 -19.12
N TRP A 7 3.93 -6.97 -20.11
CA TRP A 7 3.10 -6.09 -20.93
C TRP A 7 2.10 -6.86 -21.80
N GLY A 8 2.44 -8.07 -22.24
CA GLY A 8 1.67 -8.80 -23.25
C GLY A 8 1.80 -8.20 -24.65
N GLY A 9 2.93 -7.53 -24.93
CA GLY A 9 3.19 -6.78 -26.16
C GLY A 9 4.52 -6.02 -26.09
N PHE A 10 4.73 -5.10 -27.04
CA PHE A 10 5.97 -4.30 -27.12
C PHE A 10 5.95 -3.01 -26.28
N SER A 11 4.78 -2.61 -25.80
CA SER A 11 4.56 -1.43 -24.96
C SER A 11 3.41 -1.68 -23.98
N VAL A 12 3.22 -0.77 -23.03
CA VAL A 12 2.01 -0.76 -22.19
C VAL A 12 0.81 -0.41 -23.07
N ASP A 13 -0.18 -1.31 -23.12
CA ASP A 13 -1.39 -1.17 -23.94
C ASP A 13 -2.56 -1.94 -23.29
N ASN A 14 -3.66 -2.15 -24.01
CA ASN A 14 -4.89 -2.78 -23.53
C ASN A 14 -4.67 -4.16 -22.88
N ALA A 15 -3.75 -4.97 -23.42
CA ALA A 15 -3.38 -6.26 -22.84
C ALA A 15 -2.78 -6.09 -21.43
N THR A 16 -1.96 -5.05 -21.22
CA THR A 16 -1.38 -4.72 -19.92
C THR A 16 -2.48 -4.26 -18.96
N LEU A 17 -3.35 -3.34 -19.39
CA LEU A 17 -4.42 -2.79 -18.56
C LEU A 17 -5.37 -3.87 -18.04
N THR A 18 -5.84 -4.74 -18.93
CA THR A 18 -6.76 -5.84 -18.58
C THR A 18 -6.10 -6.79 -17.57
N ARG A 19 -4.83 -7.13 -17.75
CA ARG A 19 -4.10 -8.00 -16.81
C ARG A 19 -3.84 -7.32 -15.47
N PHE A 20 -3.49 -6.04 -15.48
CA PHE A 20 -3.26 -5.27 -14.27
C PHE A 20 -4.54 -5.14 -13.44
N PHE A 21 -5.70 -4.97 -14.08
CA PHE A 21 -6.98 -5.03 -13.40
C PHE A 21 -7.22 -6.40 -12.76
N THR A 22 -6.99 -7.50 -13.49
CA THR A 22 -7.13 -8.86 -12.93
C THR A 22 -6.19 -9.11 -11.75
N PHE A 23 -4.93 -8.66 -11.83
CA PHE A 23 -3.99 -8.75 -10.71
C PHE A 23 -4.44 -7.89 -9.53
N HIS A 24 -4.85 -6.64 -9.78
CA HIS A 24 -5.37 -5.74 -8.76
C HIS A 24 -6.61 -6.33 -8.06
N PHE A 25 -7.45 -7.08 -8.78
CA PHE A 25 -8.61 -7.73 -8.20
C PHE A 25 -8.23 -8.91 -7.29
N ILE A 26 -7.29 -9.79 -7.72
CA ILE A 26 -6.95 -10.99 -6.95
C ILE A 26 -6.01 -10.72 -5.77
N LEU A 27 -5.10 -9.74 -5.88
CA LEU A 27 -4.08 -9.45 -4.87
C LEU A 27 -4.65 -9.12 -3.48
N PRO A 28 -5.72 -8.32 -3.32
CA PRO A 28 -6.35 -8.10 -2.01
C PRO A 28 -6.77 -9.38 -1.29
N PHE A 29 -7.25 -10.39 -2.02
CA PHE A 29 -7.62 -11.68 -1.43
C PHE A 29 -6.39 -12.49 -1.00
N ILE A 30 -5.31 -12.43 -1.77
CA ILE A 30 -4.03 -13.01 -1.39
C ILE A 30 -3.49 -12.33 -0.12
N ILE A 31 -3.56 -11.00 -0.05
CA ILE A 31 -3.16 -10.23 1.14
C ILE A 31 -4.03 -10.58 2.34
N ALA A 32 -5.35 -10.78 2.17
CA ALA A 32 -6.22 -11.24 3.24
C ALA A 32 -5.81 -12.63 3.77
N GLY A 33 -5.50 -13.57 2.87
CA GLY A 33 -4.96 -14.88 3.23
C GLY A 33 -3.63 -14.79 3.98
N ALA A 34 -2.70 -13.97 3.49
CA ALA A 34 -1.41 -13.71 4.15
C ALA A 34 -1.59 -13.05 5.53
N SER A 35 -2.58 -12.17 5.68
CA SER A 35 -2.91 -11.52 6.96
C SER A 35 -3.42 -12.53 7.99
N MET A 36 -4.20 -13.53 7.57
CA MET A 36 -4.62 -14.62 8.47
C MET A 36 -3.44 -15.49 8.93
N ILE A 37 -2.51 -15.80 8.02
CA ILE A 37 -1.27 -16.53 8.36
C ILE A 37 -0.42 -15.69 9.33
N HIS A 38 -0.29 -14.39 9.08
CA HIS A 38 0.40 -13.45 9.97
C HIS A 38 -0.21 -13.47 11.38
N LEU A 39 -1.54 -13.38 11.50
CA LEU A 39 -2.24 -13.43 12.79
C LEU A 39 -2.11 -14.79 13.48
N LEU A 40 -2.07 -15.89 12.73
CA LEU A 40 -1.82 -17.23 13.28
C LEU A 40 -0.46 -17.29 13.99
N PHE A 41 0.61 -16.80 13.34
CA PHE A 41 1.93 -16.76 13.95
C PHE A 41 2.02 -15.77 15.11
N LEU A 42 1.32 -14.63 15.02
CA LEU A 42 1.21 -13.70 16.14
C LEU A 42 0.55 -14.38 17.36
N HIS A 43 -0.48 -15.19 17.17
CA HIS A 43 -1.16 -15.90 18.27
C HIS A 43 -0.31 -17.02 18.90
N GLN A 44 0.73 -17.53 18.23
CA GLN A 44 1.63 -18.51 18.83
C GLN A 44 2.52 -17.90 19.92
N THR A 45 2.87 -16.62 19.79
CA THR A 45 3.81 -15.93 20.70
C THR A 45 3.13 -14.84 21.55
N GLY A 46 2.03 -14.27 21.06
CA GLY A 46 1.40 -13.09 21.61
C GLY A 46 2.09 -11.79 21.17
N SER A 47 1.46 -10.65 21.47
CA SER A 47 2.05 -9.33 21.18
C SER A 47 3.24 -9.02 22.09
N SER A 48 4.23 -8.31 21.54
CA SER A 48 5.24 -7.62 22.34
C SER A 48 4.64 -6.41 23.06
N ASN A 49 5.45 -5.76 23.90
CA ASN A 49 5.06 -4.55 24.63
C ASN A 49 6.21 -3.53 24.61
N PRO A 50 5.95 -2.24 24.90
CA PRO A 50 6.93 -1.17 24.76
C PRO A 50 8.21 -1.34 25.61
N ILE A 51 8.13 -2.04 26.74
CA ILE A 51 9.30 -2.29 27.61
C ILE A 51 10.11 -3.52 27.18
N GLY A 52 9.61 -4.30 26.21
CA GLY A 52 10.31 -5.46 25.64
C GLY A 52 10.47 -6.65 26.57
N LEU A 53 9.89 -6.61 27.78
CA LEU A 53 9.95 -7.68 28.77
C LEU A 53 8.80 -8.68 28.58
N ASN A 54 8.88 -9.84 29.24
CA ASN A 54 7.80 -10.83 29.21
C ASN A 54 6.53 -10.27 29.88
N SER A 55 5.44 -10.19 29.11
CA SER A 55 4.15 -9.65 29.56
C SER A 55 3.24 -10.67 30.27
N ASN A 56 3.61 -11.96 30.31
CA ASN A 56 2.78 -13.01 30.92
C ASN A 56 2.28 -12.71 32.34
N PRO A 57 3.06 -12.08 33.25
CA PRO A 57 2.59 -11.79 34.60
C PRO A 57 1.43 -10.79 34.68
N ASP A 58 1.20 -9.98 33.64
CA ASP A 58 0.25 -8.86 33.64
C ASP A 58 -0.57 -8.81 32.34
N LYS A 59 -1.13 -9.96 31.96
CA LYS A 59 -2.03 -10.05 30.82
C LYS A 59 -3.45 -9.63 31.21
N ILE A 60 -4.06 -8.80 30.38
CA ILE A 60 -5.49 -8.47 30.43
C ILE A 60 -6.21 -9.10 29.22
N PRO A 61 -7.50 -9.43 29.34
CA PRO A 61 -8.27 -9.98 28.22
C PRO A 61 -8.41 -8.96 27.09
N PHE A 62 -8.51 -9.44 25.84
CA PHE A 62 -8.63 -8.58 24.67
C PHE A 62 -9.93 -7.74 24.71
N HIS A 63 -11.05 -8.43 24.92
CA HIS A 63 -12.32 -7.79 25.24
C HIS A 63 -12.42 -7.58 26.77
N SER A 64 -12.76 -6.41 27.32
CA SER A 64 -13.27 -5.17 26.74
C SER A 64 -12.20 -4.13 26.36
N TYR A 65 -10.97 -4.31 26.85
CA TYR A 65 -9.95 -3.26 26.84
C TYR A 65 -9.49 -2.86 25.44
N TYR A 66 -8.95 -3.81 24.68
CA TYR A 66 -8.45 -3.55 23.34
C TYR A 66 -9.60 -3.38 22.34
N SER A 67 -10.72 -4.08 22.52
CA SER A 67 -11.89 -3.87 21.65
C SER A 67 -12.39 -2.42 21.65
N TYR A 68 -12.54 -1.78 22.81
CA TYR A 68 -12.96 -0.37 22.87
C TYR A 68 -11.85 0.59 22.44
N LYS A 69 -10.59 0.29 22.75
CA LYS A 69 -9.45 1.07 22.27
C LYS A 69 -9.37 1.10 20.75
N ASP A 70 -9.55 -0.07 20.12
CA ASP A 70 -9.51 -0.22 18.67
C ASP A 70 -10.74 0.42 18.01
N ALA A 71 -11.93 0.29 18.61
CA ALA A 71 -13.14 0.98 18.14
C ALA A 71 -12.97 2.51 18.13
N PHE A 72 -12.36 3.07 19.17
CA PHE A 72 -12.04 4.50 19.22
C PHE A 72 -11.02 4.90 18.15
N GLY A 73 -9.97 4.10 17.97
CA GLY A 73 -8.99 4.30 16.88
C GLY A 73 -9.64 4.26 15.50
N PHE A 74 -10.57 3.32 15.27
CA PHE A 74 -11.31 3.21 14.02
C PHE A 74 -12.25 4.41 13.79
N ALA A 75 -12.88 4.93 14.85
CA ALA A 75 -13.70 6.13 14.76
C ALA A 75 -12.86 7.35 14.32
N ILE A 76 -11.64 7.51 14.84
CA ILE A 76 -10.71 8.56 14.40
C ILE A 76 -10.30 8.35 12.93
N LEU A 77 -9.93 7.12 12.56
CA LEU A 77 -9.55 6.79 11.18
C LEU A 77 -10.67 7.15 10.20
N LEU A 78 -11.91 6.75 10.49
CA LEU A 78 -13.06 7.05 9.65
C LEU A 78 -13.34 8.55 9.60
N ALA A 79 -13.27 9.27 10.73
CA ALA A 79 -13.47 10.72 10.75
C ALA A 79 -12.46 11.45 9.85
N LEU A 80 -11.17 11.07 9.92
CA LEU A 80 -10.13 11.64 9.07
C LEU A 80 -10.31 11.27 7.60
N LEU A 81 -10.66 10.02 7.30
CA LEU A 81 -10.91 9.57 5.94
C LEU A 81 -12.11 10.30 5.32
N THR A 82 -13.20 10.46 6.07
CA THR A 82 -14.39 11.21 5.63
C THR A 82 -14.07 12.69 5.45
N ALA A 83 -13.29 13.29 6.35
CA ALA A 83 -12.88 14.69 6.20
C ALA A 83 -12.02 14.88 4.94
N LEU A 84 -11.05 13.98 4.69
CA LEU A 84 -10.23 14.00 3.49
C LEU A 84 -11.08 13.86 2.22
N SER A 85 -11.95 12.85 2.15
CA SER A 85 -12.75 12.56 0.96
C SER A 85 -13.81 13.64 0.68
N THR A 86 -14.33 14.30 1.72
CA THR A 86 -15.39 15.31 1.58
C THR A 86 -14.82 16.71 1.31
N PHE A 87 -13.79 17.12 2.05
CA PHE A 87 -13.28 18.49 2.00
C PHE A 87 -12.07 18.67 1.08
N ALA A 88 -11.27 17.62 0.84
CA ALA A 88 -10.04 17.70 0.06
C ALA A 88 -9.73 16.42 -0.74
N PRO A 89 -10.67 15.88 -1.55
CA PRO A 89 -10.57 14.55 -2.15
C PRO A 89 -9.33 14.34 -3.02
N ASN A 90 -8.82 15.42 -3.64
CA ASN A 90 -7.71 15.35 -4.60
C ASN A 90 -6.37 15.81 -4.01
N ILE A 91 -6.29 16.16 -2.71
CA ILE A 91 -5.05 16.75 -2.13
C ILE A 91 -3.86 15.78 -2.12
N LEU A 92 -4.13 14.48 -2.08
CA LEU A 92 -3.10 13.43 -2.13
C LEU A 92 -2.88 12.87 -3.54
N GLY A 93 -3.62 13.36 -4.54
CA GLY A 93 -3.52 12.94 -5.94
C GLY A 93 -2.59 13.82 -6.76
N ASP A 94 -2.36 13.43 -8.01
CA ASP A 94 -1.63 14.24 -8.98
C ASP A 94 -2.60 14.75 -10.07
N PRO A 95 -2.60 16.06 -10.39
CA PRO A 95 -3.47 16.61 -11.44
C PRO A 95 -3.24 15.98 -12.83
N ASP A 96 -2.03 15.49 -13.11
CA ASP A 96 -1.72 14.87 -14.42
C ASP A 96 -2.55 13.59 -14.66
N ASN A 97 -3.03 12.92 -13.60
CA ASN A 97 -3.89 11.73 -13.71
C ASN A 97 -5.32 12.03 -14.18
N PHE A 98 -5.71 13.30 -14.29
CA PHE A 98 -6.98 13.71 -14.92
C PHE A 98 -6.85 13.89 -16.43
N ILE A 99 -5.63 13.82 -16.99
CA ILE A 99 -5.38 13.87 -18.42
C ILE A 99 -5.33 12.43 -18.94
N PRO A 100 -6.09 12.08 -20.00
CA PRO A 100 -6.02 10.75 -20.59
C PRO A 100 -4.59 10.40 -21.02
N ALA A 101 -4.20 9.15 -20.78
CA ALA A 101 -2.86 8.68 -21.10
C ALA A 101 -2.54 8.88 -22.60
N ASN A 102 -1.37 9.48 -22.88
CA ASN A 102 -0.84 9.64 -24.23
C ASN A 102 0.55 9.00 -24.31
N PRO A 103 0.72 7.88 -25.04
CA PRO A 103 2.01 7.18 -25.10
C PRO A 103 3.12 7.97 -25.81
N LEU A 104 2.78 9.06 -26.50
CA LEU A 104 3.72 9.92 -27.21
C LEU A 104 4.20 11.12 -26.39
N VAL A 105 3.64 11.36 -25.21
CA VAL A 105 3.92 12.54 -24.38
C VAL A 105 4.20 12.12 -22.94
N THR A 106 5.40 12.42 -22.44
CA THR A 106 5.74 12.24 -21.02
C THR A 106 5.59 13.56 -20.28
N PRO A 107 4.85 13.62 -19.16
CA PRO A 107 4.78 14.83 -18.34
C PRO A 107 6.17 15.24 -17.81
N PRO A 108 6.46 16.54 -17.70
CA PRO A 108 7.81 17.04 -17.36
C PRO A 108 8.27 16.65 -15.95
N HIS A 109 7.35 16.42 -15.02
CA HIS A 109 7.64 16.10 -13.61
C HIS A 109 7.03 14.77 -13.17
N ILE A 110 7.07 13.75 -14.05
CA ILE A 110 6.55 12.41 -13.75
C ILE A 110 7.12 11.87 -12.42
N LYS A 111 6.23 11.42 -11.54
CA LYS A 111 6.52 10.88 -10.23
C LYS A 111 5.44 9.87 -9.85
N PRO A 112 5.74 8.90 -8.96
CA PRO A 112 4.71 8.05 -8.41
C PRO A 112 3.92 8.79 -7.32
N GLU A 113 2.87 8.14 -6.80
CA GLU A 113 2.13 8.63 -5.64
C GLU A 113 3.03 8.76 -4.41
N TRP A 114 2.58 9.61 -3.47
CA TRP A 114 3.38 10.08 -2.34
C TRP A 114 4.00 8.96 -1.50
N TYR A 115 3.29 7.84 -1.31
CA TYR A 115 3.76 6.70 -0.52
C TYR A 115 4.92 5.92 -1.17
N PHE A 116 5.25 6.18 -2.44
CA PHE A 116 6.42 5.60 -3.13
C PHE A 116 7.58 6.59 -3.33
N LEU A 117 7.42 7.87 -2.97
CA LEU A 117 8.45 8.88 -3.24
C LEU A 117 9.79 8.59 -2.55
N PHE A 118 9.79 7.97 -1.37
CA PHE A 118 11.04 7.61 -0.69
C PHE A 118 11.83 6.56 -1.48
N ALA A 119 11.17 5.51 -1.98
CA ALA A 119 11.78 4.46 -2.78
C ALA A 119 12.21 5.02 -4.15
N TYR A 120 11.40 5.89 -4.74
CA TYR A 120 11.73 6.58 -5.99
C TYR A 120 12.97 7.48 -5.85
N ALA A 121 13.13 8.16 -4.71
CA ALA A 121 14.32 8.96 -4.43
C ALA A 121 15.57 8.08 -4.30
N ILE A 122 15.47 6.92 -3.64
CA ILE A 122 16.57 5.95 -3.54
C ILE A 122 16.96 5.46 -4.94
N LEU A 123 15.99 5.01 -5.74
CA LEU A 123 16.19 4.55 -7.12
C LEU A 123 16.95 5.58 -7.98
N ARG A 124 16.59 6.87 -7.89
CA ARG A 124 17.22 7.95 -8.67
C ARG A 124 18.56 8.43 -8.13
N SER A 125 18.89 8.13 -6.87
CA SER A 125 20.16 8.57 -6.27
C SER A 125 21.37 7.76 -6.76
N ILE A 126 21.13 6.58 -7.32
CA ILE A 126 22.17 5.69 -7.84
C ILE A 126 22.26 5.88 -9.37
N PRO A 127 23.37 6.41 -9.92
CA PRO A 127 23.53 6.64 -11.36
C PRO A 127 23.88 5.34 -12.11
N ASN A 128 23.22 4.24 -11.77
CA ASN A 128 23.38 2.94 -12.41
C ASN A 128 22.02 2.22 -12.44
N LYS A 129 21.61 1.77 -13.63
CA LYS A 129 20.31 1.12 -13.81
C LYS A 129 20.15 -0.15 -12.96
N LEU A 130 21.17 -1.01 -12.91
CA LEU A 130 21.13 -2.26 -12.14
C LEU A 130 21.39 -2.03 -10.65
N GLY A 131 22.20 -1.03 -10.29
CA GLY A 131 22.47 -0.70 -8.90
C GLY A 131 21.30 -0.02 -8.20
N GLY A 132 20.42 0.66 -8.96
CA GLY A 132 19.23 1.33 -8.42
C GLY A 132 17.99 0.44 -8.32
N VAL A 133 17.84 -0.54 -9.22
CA VAL A 133 16.70 -1.48 -9.30
C VAL A 133 16.92 -2.64 -8.34
#